data_AF-A0AAN7BKD3-F1
#
_entry.id   AF-A0AAN7BKD3-F1
#
_cell.length_a   1.000
_cell.length_b   1.000
_cell.length_c   1.000
_cell.angle_alpha   90.00
_cell.angle_beta   90.00
_cell.angle_gamma   90.00
#
_symmetry.space_group_name_H-M   'P 1'
#
loop_
_entity.id
_entity.type
_entity.pdbx_description
1 polymer ?
#
loop_
_entity_poly.entity_id
_entity_poly.type
_entity_poly.pdbx_seq_one_letter_code
_entity_poly.pdbx_strand_id
1 'polypeptide(L)'
;MFSQLIHLLALASLATAAPQHLTSRDTPSPNLGLTAQLTLADTTIDRYALLKDQDFIFDFSAPNAPPIADRKSFPALVGTNVAVAVAEVPPCSMAPIHLHPRATEILTVTSGRLMTEMVTEAIDANGNPRLVRTELKKGQVTVFPMGSFHTQLNLDCTNASAVAAFNSEDPGVEVVVNGLEGLGGADDREIRGAVSKIFKGEFEECKKRCGL
;
A
#
# COMPACT_ATOMS: atom_id res chain seq x y z
N MET A 1 -33.63 14.03 65.88
CA MET A 1 -32.49 14.96 66.06
C MET A 1 -31.65 14.89 64.79
N PHE A 2 -31.40 16.04 64.17
CA PHE A 2 -30.60 16.21 62.96
C PHE A 2 -29.10 15.97 63.20
N SER A 3 -28.32 15.92 62.09
CA SER A 3 -26.84 16.06 61.95
C SER A 3 -26.08 14.72 61.84
N GLN A 4 -25.21 14.41 60.86
CA GLN A 4 -24.38 15.21 59.94
C GLN A 4 -24.04 14.46 58.64
N LEU A 5 -23.78 15.23 57.57
CA LEU A 5 -22.97 14.87 56.38
C LEU A 5 -21.55 14.43 56.78
N ILE A 6 -20.97 13.42 56.13
CA ILE A 6 -19.52 13.32 55.90
C ILE A 6 -19.26 12.87 54.46
N HIS A 7 -18.34 13.60 53.82
CA HIS A 7 -18.01 13.63 52.41
C HIS A 7 -17.28 12.39 51.87
N LEU A 8 -17.50 12.11 50.57
CA LEU A 8 -16.58 11.37 49.72
C LEU A 8 -15.20 12.05 49.74
N LEU A 9 -14.15 11.28 50.05
CA LEU A 9 -12.79 11.58 49.63
C LEU A 9 -12.20 10.31 49.01
N ALA A 10 -12.38 10.13 47.70
CA ALA A 10 -11.58 9.18 46.94
C ALA A 10 -10.21 9.84 46.72
N LEU A 11 -9.19 9.40 47.47
CA LEU A 11 -7.80 9.73 47.17
C LEU A 11 -7.44 9.04 45.84
N ALA A 12 -7.51 9.79 44.74
CA ALA A 12 -6.80 9.43 43.53
C ALA A 12 -5.30 9.61 43.80
N SER A 13 -4.58 8.50 43.92
CA SER A 13 -3.12 8.49 43.95
C SER A 13 -2.60 9.02 42.61
N LEU A 14 -2.15 10.28 42.61
CA LEU A 14 -1.27 10.81 41.56
C LEU A 14 0.07 10.10 41.69
N ALA A 15 0.19 8.93 41.06
CA ALA A 15 1.50 8.34 40.79
C ALA A 15 2.19 9.23 39.76
N THR A 16 2.99 10.20 40.23
CA THR A 16 3.94 10.90 39.39
C THR A 16 5.00 9.90 38.97
N ALA A 17 4.92 9.38 37.75
CA ALA A 17 6.02 8.65 37.14
C ALA A 17 7.19 9.63 36.97
N ALA A 18 8.18 9.55 37.86
CA ALA A 18 9.41 10.29 37.71
C ALA A 18 10.12 9.77 36.44
N PRO A 19 10.64 10.65 35.56
CA PRO A 19 11.45 10.21 34.43
C PRO A 19 12.69 9.48 34.99
N GLN A 20 12.77 8.18 34.77
CA GLN A 20 13.98 7.43 35.07
C GLN A 20 15.04 7.82 34.05
N HIS A 21 16.15 8.37 34.54
CA HIS A 21 17.33 8.63 33.72
C HIS A 21 17.90 7.27 33.30
N LEU A 22 17.69 6.87 32.04
CA LEU A 22 18.29 5.67 31.48
C LEU A 22 19.81 5.86 31.44
N THR A 23 20.51 5.36 32.45
CA THR A 23 21.98 5.40 32.56
C THR A 23 22.68 4.30 31.76
N SER A 24 21.90 3.40 31.15
CA SER A 24 22.36 2.33 30.28
C SER A 24 21.32 2.13 29.19
N ARG A 25 21.68 2.36 27.92
CA ARG A 25 20.95 1.75 26.80
C ARG A 25 21.24 0.26 26.91
N ASP A 26 20.24 -0.51 27.29
CA ASP A 26 20.32 -1.97 27.18
C ASP A 26 20.80 -2.29 25.75
N THR A 27 21.89 -3.05 25.67
CA THR A 27 22.37 -3.63 24.40
C THR A 27 21.17 -4.25 23.68
N PRO A 28 20.97 -3.96 22.38
CA PRO A 28 19.86 -4.54 21.62
C PRO A 28 19.84 -6.05 21.83
N SER A 29 18.68 -6.60 22.16
CA SER A 29 18.48 -8.04 22.33
C SER A 29 19.19 -8.80 21.19
N PRO A 30 20.03 -9.81 21.46
CA PRO A 30 20.97 -10.38 20.48
C PRO A 30 20.32 -11.08 19.28
N ASN A 31 18.99 -11.07 19.15
CA ASN A 31 18.22 -11.76 18.10
C ASN A 31 17.25 -10.84 17.33
N LEU A 32 17.52 -9.54 17.23
CA LEU A 32 16.69 -8.66 16.39
C LEU A 32 16.88 -8.98 14.90
N GLY A 33 15.79 -8.97 14.13
CA GLY A 33 15.87 -9.05 12.66
C GLY A 33 16.54 -7.82 12.06
N LEU A 34 17.11 -7.96 10.85
CA LEU A 34 17.87 -6.90 10.18
C LEU A 34 17.10 -5.57 10.09
N THR A 35 15.83 -5.60 9.68
CA THR A 35 14.98 -4.39 9.62
C THR A 35 14.84 -3.69 10.98
N ALA A 36 14.80 -4.44 12.09
CA ALA A 36 14.75 -3.86 13.44
C ALA A 36 16.10 -3.25 13.83
N GLN A 37 17.21 -3.93 13.56
CA GLN A 37 18.55 -3.40 13.78
C GLN A 37 18.77 -2.09 13.00
N LEU A 38 18.39 -2.07 11.72
CA LEU A 38 18.46 -0.87 10.86
C LEU A 38 17.60 0.29 11.39
N THR A 39 16.45 -0.01 12.00
CA THR A 39 15.57 1.02 12.60
C THR A 39 16.18 1.62 13.86
N LEU A 40 16.92 0.81 14.64
CA LEU A 40 17.52 1.21 15.91
C LEU A 40 18.92 1.81 15.78
N ALA A 41 19.57 1.65 14.63
CA ALA A 41 20.91 2.17 14.39
C ALA A 41 20.97 3.70 14.56
N ASP A 42 21.92 4.17 15.36
CA ASP A 42 22.02 5.59 15.76
C ASP A 42 22.44 6.49 14.60
N THR A 43 23.27 5.98 13.68
CA THR A 43 23.79 6.76 12.54
C THR A 43 23.64 6.02 11.22
N THR A 44 23.69 6.78 10.13
CA THR A 44 23.77 6.21 8.77
C THR A 44 25.01 5.32 8.60
N ILE A 45 26.13 5.62 9.26
CA ILE A 45 27.34 4.78 9.22
C ILE A 45 27.05 3.41 9.84
N ASP A 46 26.41 3.38 11.01
CA ASP A 46 26.04 2.13 11.68
C ASP A 46 25.06 1.32 10.83
N ARG A 47 24.14 1.99 10.13
CA ARG A 47 23.22 1.33 9.19
C ARG A 47 23.95 0.65 8.03
N TYR A 48 24.87 1.36 7.37
CA TYR A 48 25.64 0.78 6.27
C TYR A 48 26.59 -0.32 6.75
N ALA A 49 27.06 -0.29 8.01
CA ALA A 49 27.83 -1.38 8.60
C ALA A 49 27.03 -2.68 8.78
N LEU A 50 25.69 -2.60 8.81
CA LEU A 50 24.78 -3.76 8.90
C LEU A 50 24.39 -4.34 7.52
N LEU A 51 24.58 -3.58 6.44
CA LEU A 51 24.19 -3.97 5.08
C LEU A 51 25.39 -4.48 4.28
N LYS A 52 25.14 -5.41 3.36
CA LYS A 52 26.10 -5.90 2.37
C LYS A 52 25.68 -5.43 0.99
N ASP A 53 26.61 -5.44 0.03
CA ASP A 53 26.33 -5.05 -1.36
C ASP A 53 25.10 -5.76 -1.96
N GLN A 54 24.91 -7.05 -1.63
CA GLN A 54 23.77 -7.83 -2.09
C GLN A 54 22.42 -7.35 -1.53
N ASP A 55 22.40 -6.70 -0.36
CA ASP A 55 21.20 -6.15 0.27
C ASP A 55 20.72 -4.87 -0.44
N PHE A 56 21.46 -4.34 -1.42
CA PHE A 56 21.10 -3.21 -2.28
C PHE A 56 20.51 -3.63 -3.63
N ILE A 57 20.25 -4.93 -3.83
CA ILE A 57 19.64 -5.46 -5.04
C ILE A 57 18.33 -6.14 -4.67
N PHE A 58 17.23 -5.69 -5.26
CA PHE A 58 15.96 -6.40 -5.25
C PHE A 58 15.65 -6.93 -6.65
N ASP A 59 15.41 -8.24 -6.75
CA ASP A 59 15.16 -8.90 -8.03
C ASP A 59 13.68 -9.31 -8.14
N PHE A 60 12.90 -8.52 -8.88
CA PHE A 60 11.50 -8.84 -9.18
C PHE A 60 11.33 -10.07 -10.08
N SER A 61 12.39 -10.56 -10.73
CA SER A 61 12.35 -11.78 -11.54
C SER A 61 12.58 -13.05 -10.72
N ALA A 62 12.97 -12.91 -9.44
CA ALA A 62 13.19 -14.06 -8.57
C ALA A 62 11.89 -14.84 -8.31
N PRO A 63 11.95 -16.18 -8.19
CA PRO A 63 10.78 -16.97 -7.84
C PRO A 63 10.16 -16.52 -6.52
N ASN A 64 8.84 -16.29 -6.52
CA ASN A 64 8.08 -15.82 -5.35
C ASN A 64 8.53 -14.46 -4.80
N ALA A 65 9.18 -13.62 -5.62
CA ALA A 65 9.43 -12.24 -5.25
C ALA A 65 8.12 -11.55 -4.83
N PRO A 66 8.08 -10.85 -3.69
CA PRO A 66 6.95 -10.02 -3.32
C PRO A 66 6.63 -9.00 -4.42
N PRO A 67 5.35 -8.67 -4.65
CA PRO A 67 4.98 -7.71 -5.69
C PRO A 67 5.48 -6.29 -5.40
N ILE A 68 5.81 -5.99 -4.14
CA ILE A 68 6.37 -4.72 -3.69
C ILE A 68 7.69 -4.99 -2.96
N ALA A 69 8.73 -4.27 -3.39
CA ALA A 69 9.95 -4.11 -2.61
C ALA A 69 9.69 -3.05 -1.54
N ASP A 70 9.50 -3.50 -0.30
CA ASP A 70 9.18 -2.68 0.87
C ASP A 70 10.29 -2.79 1.91
N ARG A 71 10.17 -2.09 3.04
CA ARG A 71 11.19 -2.12 4.11
C ARG A 71 11.45 -3.51 4.71
N LYS A 72 10.55 -4.48 4.51
CA LYS A 72 10.67 -5.85 5.02
C LYS A 72 11.35 -6.76 4.00
N SER A 73 10.94 -6.69 2.73
CA SER A 73 11.47 -7.52 1.65
C SER A 73 12.77 -6.97 1.06
N PHE A 74 13.00 -5.67 1.16
CA PHE A 74 14.20 -4.97 0.70
C PHE A 74 14.79 -4.08 1.81
N PRO A 75 15.62 -4.63 2.71
CA PRO A 75 16.10 -3.93 3.91
C PRO A 75 16.85 -2.62 3.66
N ALA A 76 17.48 -2.44 2.49
CA ALA A 76 18.11 -1.18 2.11
C ALA A 76 17.12 0.01 2.09
N LEU A 77 15.81 -0.26 1.99
CA LEU A 77 14.78 0.77 2.02
C LEU A 77 14.45 1.29 3.42
N VAL A 78 14.84 0.62 4.50
CA VAL A 78 14.48 1.05 5.87
C VAL A 78 14.93 2.50 6.11
N GLY A 79 14.06 3.39 6.55
CA GLY A 79 14.39 4.80 6.79
C GLY A 79 14.53 5.67 5.53
N THR A 80 14.24 5.15 4.34
CA THR A 80 14.24 5.93 3.08
C THR A 80 12.86 6.49 2.75
N ASN A 81 11.80 5.93 3.36
CA ASN A 81 10.42 6.29 3.12
C ASN A 81 9.98 6.13 1.66
N VAL A 82 10.58 5.18 0.94
CA VAL A 82 10.15 4.80 -0.41
C VAL A 82 10.00 3.30 -0.53
N ALA A 83 9.05 2.88 -1.37
CA ALA A 83 8.90 1.51 -1.84
C ALA A 83 8.73 1.52 -3.36
N VAL A 84 8.91 0.37 -3.99
CA VAL A 84 8.75 0.22 -5.44
C VAL A 84 8.05 -1.09 -5.77
N ALA A 85 7.25 -1.10 -6.82
CA ALA A 85 6.67 -2.30 -7.41
C ALA A 85 6.89 -2.32 -8.92
N VAL A 86 6.98 -3.52 -9.49
CA VAL A 86 6.90 -3.74 -10.93
C VAL A 86 5.62 -4.50 -11.20
N ALA A 87 4.76 -3.93 -12.01
CA ALA A 87 3.48 -4.51 -12.39
C ALA A 87 3.55 -5.05 -13.81
N GLU A 88 3.21 -6.32 -13.98
CA GLU A 88 2.95 -6.96 -15.27
C GLU A 88 1.45 -7.25 -15.36
N VAL A 89 0.78 -6.66 -16.34
CA VAL A 89 -0.67 -6.80 -16.53
C VAL A 89 -0.91 -7.61 -17.81
N PRO A 90 -1.38 -8.86 -17.72
CA PRO A 90 -1.65 -9.72 -18.89
C PRO A 90 -2.71 -9.15 -19.84
N PRO A 91 -2.82 -9.65 -21.07
CA PRO A 91 -3.81 -9.21 -22.04
C PRO A 91 -5.23 -9.36 -21.49
N CYS A 92 -6.10 -8.39 -21.78
CA CYS A 92 -7.50 -8.40 -21.39
C CYS A 92 -7.73 -8.72 -19.89
N SER A 93 -6.93 -8.09 -19.02
CA SER A 93 -6.98 -8.27 -17.57
C SER A 93 -6.88 -6.94 -16.80
N MET A 94 -7.04 -7.00 -15.48
CA MET A 94 -6.85 -5.84 -14.59
C MET A 94 -6.16 -6.25 -13.29
N ALA A 95 -5.51 -5.28 -12.67
CA ALA A 95 -5.24 -5.35 -11.25
C ALA A 95 -6.56 -5.23 -10.46
N PRO A 96 -6.72 -5.92 -9.31
CA PRO A 96 -7.87 -5.71 -8.44
C PRO A 96 -8.06 -4.23 -8.09
N ILE A 97 -9.29 -3.79 -7.83
CA ILE A 97 -9.53 -2.44 -7.30
C ILE A 97 -8.94 -2.40 -5.88
N HIS A 98 -8.04 -1.46 -5.62
CA HIS A 98 -7.32 -1.35 -4.35
C HIS A 98 -7.00 0.09 -3.98
N LEU A 99 -6.43 0.26 -2.78
CA LEU A 99 -5.83 1.51 -2.32
C LEU A 99 -4.55 1.24 -1.52
N HIS A 100 -3.75 2.28 -1.34
CA HIS A 100 -2.57 2.31 -0.46
C HIS A 100 -2.86 3.18 0.76
N PRO A 101 -3.05 2.61 1.97
CA PRO A 101 -3.46 3.38 3.14
C PRO A 101 -2.34 4.26 3.70
N ARG A 102 -1.08 4.02 3.31
CA ARG A 102 0.10 4.71 3.85
C ARG A 102 1.00 5.32 2.79
N ALA A 103 0.61 5.32 1.51
CA ALA A 103 1.41 5.94 0.44
C ALA A 103 0.56 6.51 -0.68
N THR A 104 1.02 7.63 -1.25
CA THR A 104 0.75 8.02 -2.63
C THR A 104 1.59 7.16 -3.56
N GLU A 105 1.00 6.74 -4.68
CA GLU A 105 1.65 6.01 -5.77
C GLU A 105 1.85 6.92 -6.98
N ILE A 106 3.02 6.81 -7.61
CA ILE A 106 3.26 7.26 -8.98
C ILE A 106 3.48 6.04 -9.85
N LEU A 107 2.64 5.87 -10.88
CA LEU A 107 2.71 4.75 -11.82
C LEU A 107 3.24 5.22 -13.16
N THR A 108 4.31 4.59 -13.64
CA THR A 108 4.92 4.86 -14.95
C THR A 108 4.80 3.63 -15.85
N VAL A 109 4.17 3.76 -17.03
CA VAL A 109 4.10 2.65 -17.99
C VAL A 109 5.44 2.47 -18.68
N THR A 110 6.01 1.28 -18.62
CA THR A 110 7.32 0.95 -19.21
C THR A 110 7.20 0.15 -20.50
N SER A 111 6.10 -0.59 -20.70
CA SER A 111 5.77 -1.28 -21.96
C SER A 111 4.25 -1.36 -22.19
N GLY A 112 3.84 -1.43 -23.45
CA GLY A 112 2.44 -1.51 -23.83
C GLY A 112 1.65 -0.24 -23.49
N ARG A 113 0.40 -0.45 -23.10
CA ARG A 113 -0.59 0.59 -22.79
C ARG A 113 -1.50 0.09 -21.67
N LEU A 114 -1.84 0.98 -20.74
CA LEU A 114 -2.79 0.72 -19.68
C LEU A 114 -3.88 1.78 -19.67
N MET A 115 -5.12 1.36 -19.47
CA MET A 115 -6.16 2.25 -18.97
C MET A 115 -6.06 2.27 -17.45
N THR A 116 -6.14 3.44 -16.83
CA THR A 116 -6.21 3.57 -15.38
C THR A 116 -7.51 4.24 -14.99
N GLU A 117 -8.04 3.83 -13.84
CA GLU A 117 -9.19 4.47 -13.22
C GLU A 117 -8.88 4.78 -11.76
N MET A 118 -9.27 5.97 -11.33
CA MET A 118 -9.18 6.41 -9.94
C MET A 118 -10.44 7.17 -9.54
N VAL A 119 -11.01 6.81 -8.40
CA VAL A 119 -12.09 7.56 -7.78
C VAL A 119 -11.49 8.69 -6.95
N THR A 120 -11.98 9.91 -7.16
CA THR A 120 -11.58 11.08 -6.37
C THR A 120 -12.68 11.47 -5.40
N GLU A 121 -12.32 12.23 -4.36
CA GLU A 121 -13.29 12.83 -3.42
C GLU A 121 -14.07 14.00 -4.04
N ALA A 122 -13.63 14.50 -5.20
CA ALA A 122 -14.32 15.57 -5.91
C ALA A 122 -15.67 15.08 -6.45
N ILE A 123 -16.67 15.95 -6.44
CA ILE A 123 -18.00 15.67 -6.99
C ILE A 123 -18.11 16.28 -8.39
N ASP A 124 -18.62 15.51 -9.35
CA ASP A 124 -18.85 15.97 -10.71
C ASP A 124 -20.12 16.82 -10.84
N ALA A 125 -20.37 17.35 -12.04
CA ALA A 125 -21.55 18.18 -12.32
C ALA A 125 -22.89 17.45 -12.12
N ASN A 126 -22.88 16.11 -12.06
CA ASN A 126 -24.05 15.27 -11.88
C ASN A 126 -24.23 14.79 -10.42
N GLY A 127 -23.38 15.24 -9.49
CA GLY A 127 -23.45 14.86 -8.10
C GLY A 127 -22.79 13.52 -7.75
N ASN A 128 -22.01 12.93 -8.66
CA ASN A 128 -21.32 11.65 -8.43
C ASN A 128 -19.83 11.87 -8.08
N PRO A 129 -19.17 10.92 -7.39
CA PRO A 129 -17.72 10.93 -7.25
C PRO A 129 -17.05 11.01 -8.63
N ARG A 130 -16.18 12.00 -8.81
CA ARG A 130 -15.46 12.20 -10.07
C ARG A 130 -14.49 11.05 -10.27
N LEU A 131 -14.69 10.35 -11.38
CA LEU A 131 -13.79 9.33 -11.90
C LEU A 131 -12.73 9.97 -12.80
N VAL A 132 -11.46 9.68 -12.53
CA VAL A 132 -10.36 9.99 -13.44
C VAL A 132 -10.03 8.70 -14.19
N ARG A 133 -10.47 8.61 -15.45
CA ARG A 133 -10.12 7.51 -16.37
C ARG A 133 -9.15 8.03 -17.42
N THR A 134 -7.97 7.42 -17.51
CA THR A 134 -6.91 7.88 -18.43
C THR A 134 -6.26 6.74 -19.17
N GLU A 135 -5.91 6.97 -20.43
CA GLU A 135 -5.04 6.09 -21.21
C GLU A 135 -3.58 6.49 -20.98
N LEU A 136 -2.75 5.53 -20.59
CA LEU A 136 -1.31 5.69 -20.44
C LEU A 136 -0.57 4.76 -21.40
N LYS A 137 0.32 5.34 -22.20
CA LYS A 137 1.25 4.66 -23.10
C LYS A 137 2.64 4.63 -22.47
N LYS A 138 3.54 3.81 -23.03
CA LYS A 138 4.95 3.77 -22.66
C LYS A 138 5.55 5.17 -22.44
N GLY A 139 6.18 5.37 -21.29
CA GLY A 139 6.84 6.60 -20.86
C GLY A 139 5.90 7.62 -20.21
N GLN A 140 4.59 7.36 -20.17
CA GLN A 140 3.62 8.23 -19.49
C GLN A 140 3.43 7.81 -18.03
N VAL A 141 3.03 8.80 -17.22
CA VAL A 141 2.96 8.71 -15.76
C VAL A 141 1.59 9.17 -15.30
N THR A 142 1.05 8.51 -14.27
CA THR A 142 -0.09 9.01 -13.48
C THR A 142 0.24 8.97 -11.99
N VAL A 143 -0.65 9.55 -11.18
CA VAL A 143 -0.57 9.60 -9.72
C VAL A 143 -1.86 9.09 -9.09
N PHE A 144 -1.72 8.27 -8.05
CA PHE A 144 -2.81 7.86 -7.17
C PHE A 144 -2.50 8.38 -5.76
N PRO A 145 -3.21 9.42 -5.28
CA PRO A 145 -3.04 9.93 -3.92
C PRO A 145 -3.28 8.84 -2.88
N MET A 146 -2.61 8.97 -1.73
CA MET A 146 -2.79 8.06 -0.59
C MET A 146 -4.27 7.85 -0.26
N GLY A 147 -4.66 6.58 -0.15
CA GLY A 147 -6.03 6.16 0.14
C GLY A 147 -7.02 6.23 -1.03
N SER A 148 -6.61 6.69 -2.22
CA SER A 148 -7.50 6.70 -3.38
C SER A 148 -7.74 5.29 -3.92
N PHE A 149 -9.01 4.96 -4.19
CA PHE A 149 -9.37 3.73 -4.88
C PHE A 149 -8.98 3.83 -6.35
N HIS A 150 -8.22 2.86 -6.83
CA HIS A 150 -7.78 2.84 -8.21
C HIS A 150 -7.58 1.41 -8.75
N THR A 151 -7.43 1.33 -10.07
CA THR A 151 -7.13 0.09 -10.80
C THR A 151 -6.43 0.40 -12.12
N GLN A 152 -5.72 -0.60 -12.65
CA GLN A 152 -5.12 -0.60 -13.97
C GLN A 152 -5.73 -1.73 -14.81
N LEU A 153 -6.14 -1.41 -16.03
CA LEU A 153 -6.68 -2.35 -17.00
C LEU A 153 -5.75 -2.44 -18.21
N ASN A 154 -5.42 -3.67 -18.59
CA ASN A 154 -4.84 -3.95 -19.89
C ASN A 154 -5.95 -4.43 -20.83
N LEU A 155 -6.35 -3.55 -21.74
CA LEU A 155 -7.36 -3.83 -22.76
C LEU A 155 -6.71 -4.09 -24.13
N ASP A 156 -5.48 -4.60 -24.17
CA ASP A 156 -4.78 -4.99 -25.40
C ASP A 156 -4.48 -6.49 -25.43
N CYS A 157 -4.05 -6.98 -26.59
CA CYS A 157 -3.78 -8.41 -26.84
C CYS A 157 -2.37 -8.85 -26.41
N THR A 158 -1.58 -7.93 -25.84
CA THR A 158 -0.20 -8.16 -25.40
C THR A 158 -0.03 -7.67 -23.97
N ASN A 159 0.94 -8.21 -23.24
CA ASN A 159 1.25 -7.73 -21.89
C ASN A 159 1.60 -6.24 -21.90
N ALA A 160 1.22 -5.56 -20.82
CA ALA A 160 1.66 -4.22 -20.50
C ALA A 160 2.41 -4.25 -19.17
N SER A 161 3.40 -3.38 -19.01
CA SER A 161 4.20 -3.31 -17.80
C SER A 161 4.35 -1.88 -17.31
N ALA A 162 4.47 -1.75 -15.99
CA ALA A 162 4.59 -0.47 -15.32
C ALA A 162 5.46 -0.59 -14.05
N VAL A 163 6.02 0.54 -13.64
CA VAL A 163 6.73 0.69 -12.36
C VAL A 163 5.94 1.64 -11.49
N ALA A 164 5.66 1.22 -10.26
CA ALA A 164 5.01 2.03 -9.25
C ALA A 164 6.04 2.44 -8.18
N ALA A 165 6.10 3.73 -7.86
CA ALA A 165 6.91 4.26 -6.77
C ALA A 165 6.01 4.85 -5.69
N PHE A 166 6.36 4.59 -4.43
CA PHE A 166 5.56 4.96 -3.27
C PHE A 166 6.35 5.91 -2.37
N ASN A 167 5.67 6.90 -1.77
CA ASN A 167 6.27 7.79 -0.76
C ASN A 167 6.17 7.26 0.69
N SER A 168 6.13 5.94 0.83
CA SER A 168 6.32 5.22 2.08
C SER A 168 7.00 3.91 1.76
N GLU A 169 7.93 3.50 2.62
CA GLU A 169 8.60 2.20 2.56
C GLU A 169 7.71 1.04 3.07
N ASP A 170 6.52 1.37 3.58
CA ASP A 170 5.44 0.43 3.91
C ASP A 170 4.11 1.03 3.40
N PRO A 171 3.83 0.94 2.08
CA PRO A 171 2.66 1.58 1.48
C PRO A 171 1.34 0.94 1.92
N GLY A 172 1.36 -0.36 2.22
CA GLY A 172 0.18 -1.20 2.39
C GLY A 172 -0.60 -1.40 1.09
N VAL A 173 -1.40 -2.45 1.00
CA VAL A 173 -2.33 -2.68 -0.13
C VAL A 173 -3.63 -3.19 0.47
N GLU A 174 -4.72 -2.47 0.26
CA GLU A 174 -6.05 -2.90 0.66
C GLU A 174 -6.88 -3.15 -0.59
N VAL A 175 -7.25 -4.40 -0.83
CA VAL A 175 -8.13 -4.79 -1.94
C VAL A 175 -9.56 -4.59 -1.50
N VAL A 176 -10.33 -3.79 -2.25
CA VAL A 176 -11.67 -3.35 -1.86
C VAL A 176 -12.61 -4.50 -1.50
N VAL A 177 -12.57 -5.59 -2.29
CA VAL A 177 -13.41 -6.78 -2.05
C VAL A 177 -13.12 -7.39 -0.68
N ASN A 178 -11.84 -7.55 -0.34
CA ASN A 178 -11.42 -8.15 0.92
C ASN A 178 -11.73 -7.23 2.12
N GLY A 179 -11.55 -5.92 1.95
CA GLY A 179 -11.86 -4.94 2.99
C GLY A 179 -13.35 -4.90 3.34
N LEU A 180 -14.22 -4.98 2.33
CA LEU A 180 -15.67 -5.06 2.54
C LEU A 180 -16.09 -6.36 3.24
N GLU A 181 -15.46 -7.49 2.89
CA GLU A 181 -15.68 -8.77 3.56
C GLU A 181 -15.28 -8.70 5.05
N GLY A 182 -14.13 -8.10 5.36
CA GLY A 182 -13.65 -7.93 6.74
C GLY A 182 -14.58 -7.10 7.63
N LEU A 183 -15.37 -6.19 7.05
CA LEU A 183 -16.39 -5.41 7.75
C LEU A 183 -17.71 -6.17 7.97
N GLY A 184 -17.79 -7.44 7.54
CA GLY A 184 -19.03 -8.21 7.54
C GLY A 184 -20.01 -7.78 6.44
N GLY A 185 -19.49 -7.14 5.37
CA GLY A 185 -20.26 -6.79 4.18
C GLY A 185 -20.79 -8.02 3.42
N ALA A 186 -21.58 -7.77 2.37
CA ALA A 186 -22.24 -8.79 1.56
C ALA A 186 -21.31 -9.94 1.12
N ASP A 187 -21.89 -11.14 0.88
CA ASP A 187 -21.19 -12.33 0.36
C ASP A 187 -20.23 -11.92 -0.76
N ASP A 188 -18.97 -12.35 -0.66
CA ASP A 188 -17.88 -12.11 -1.62
C ASP A 188 -18.36 -12.24 -3.09
N ARG A 189 -19.29 -13.16 -3.36
CA ARG A 189 -19.89 -13.33 -4.70
C ARG A 189 -20.67 -12.12 -5.21
N GLU A 190 -21.39 -11.40 -4.35
CA GLU A 190 -22.16 -10.22 -4.75
C GLU A 190 -21.23 -9.07 -5.12
N ILE A 191 -20.24 -8.78 -4.27
CA ILE A 191 -19.28 -7.71 -4.48
C ILE A 191 -18.39 -8.02 -5.70
N ARG A 192 -17.85 -9.25 -5.79
CA ARG A 192 -17.12 -9.70 -6.99
C ARG A 192 -18.00 -9.65 -8.24
N GLY A 193 -19.27 -10.01 -8.11
CA GLY A 193 -20.25 -9.91 -9.18
C GLY A 193 -20.46 -8.47 -9.65
N ALA A 194 -20.53 -7.50 -8.73
CA ALA A 194 -20.63 -6.09 -9.05
C ALA A 194 -19.38 -5.57 -9.76
N VAL A 195 -18.18 -5.85 -9.22
CA VAL A 195 -16.90 -5.47 -9.86
C VAL A 195 -16.78 -6.08 -11.25
N SER A 196 -17.12 -7.36 -11.40
CA SER A 196 -17.11 -8.04 -12.69
C SER A 196 -18.06 -7.35 -13.68
N LYS A 197 -19.25 -6.92 -13.25
CA LYS A 197 -20.22 -6.22 -14.10
C LYS A 197 -19.72 -4.87 -14.59
N ILE A 198 -18.97 -4.12 -13.78
CA ILE A 198 -18.46 -2.78 -14.15
C ILE A 198 -17.61 -2.86 -15.43
N PHE A 199 -16.69 -3.83 -15.50
CA PHE A 199 -15.74 -3.94 -16.62
C PHE A 199 -16.07 -5.06 -17.61
N LYS A 200 -17.18 -5.78 -17.42
CA LYS A 200 -17.53 -6.96 -18.21
C LYS A 200 -17.48 -6.69 -19.71
N GLY A 201 -18.12 -5.62 -20.16
CA GLY A 201 -18.20 -5.29 -21.59
C GLY A 201 -16.83 -5.11 -22.22
N GLU A 202 -15.94 -4.38 -21.56
CA GLU A 202 -14.60 -4.08 -22.07
C GLU A 202 -13.74 -5.35 -22.16
N PHE A 203 -13.80 -6.22 -21.15
CA PHE A 203 -13.04 -7.46 -21.15
C PHE A 203 -13.57 -8.49 -22.14
N GLU A 204 -14.89 -8.63 -22.29
CA GLU A 204 -15.48 -9.52 -23.29
C GLU A 204 -15.14 -9.05 -24.73
N GLU A 205 -15.21 -7.75 -24.99
CA GLU A 205 -14.78 -7.19 -26.27
C GLU A 205 -13.29 -7.40 -26.53
N CYS A 206 -12.45 -7.15 -25.53
CA CYS A 206 -11.01 -7.38 -25.61
C CYS A 206 -10.70 -8.84 -25.94
N LYS A 207 -11.25 -9.78 -25.16
CA LYS A 207 -11.02 -11.23 -25.35
C LYS A 207 -11.46 -11.69 -26.73
N LYS A 208 -12.65 -11.26 -27.17
CA LYS A 208 -13.15 -11.54 -28.53
C LYS A 208 -12.20 -11.01 -29.60
N ARG A 209 -11.71 -9.77 -29.47
CA ARG A 209 -10.78 -9.15 -30.41
C ARG A 209 -9.42 -9.86 -30.43
N CYS A 210 -8.96 -10.33 -29.27
CA CYS A 210 -7.63 -10.93 -29.10
C CYS A 210 -7.61 -12.44 -29.28
N GLY A 211 -8.76 -13.11 -29.38
CA GLY A 211 -8.87 -14.56 -29.48
C GLY A 211 -8.49 -15.29 -28.19
N LEU A 212 -8.85 -14.71 -27.04
CA LEU A 212 -8.58 -15.23 -25.68
C LEU A 212 -9.84 -15.78 -25.00
#